data_AF-A0A1Y6MCF5-F1
#
_entry.id   AF-A0A1Y6MCF5-F1
#
_cell.length_a   1.000
_cell.length_b   1.000
_cell.length_c   1.000
_cell.angle_alpha   90.00
_cell.angle_beta   90.00
_cell.angle_gamma   90.00
#
_symmetry.space_group_name_H-M   'P 1'
#
loop_
_entity.id
_entity.type
_entity.pdbx_description
1 polymer ?
#
loop_
_entity_poly.entity_id
_entity_poly.type
_entity_poly.pdbx_seq_one_letter_code
_entity_poly.pdbx_strand_id
1 'polypeptide(L)'
;MKKYIQYLTKSESQTFAVWIQTVFLAVGVIYGIQQLSYMSDEQSSREAEKYLEYYRDYRKNEQNKVSQVAIFYQEAARVDDPEKLDKIQLKKIYSYETELIEFLTDVSICNRFGLCSDSAAQLVCSDTVWLHQNLSNAESIEKFNPQRTKRLAWRYERLLNENCSLIHVIAYRMGMNI
;
A
#
# COMPACT_ATOMS: atom_id res chain seq x y z
N MET A 1 -29.39 -0.86 63.82
CA MET A 1 -29.47 -1.73 62.63
C MET A 1 -30.87 -1.86 62.01
N LYS A 2 -31.97 -1.94 62.79
CA LYS A 2 -33.34 -2.08 62.23
C LYS A 2 -33.81 -0.94 61.28
N LYS A 3 -33.28 0.28 61.41
CA LYS A 3 -33.62 1.43 60.53
C LYS A 3 -32.98 1.38 59.13
N TYR A 4 -31.82 0.73 58.97
CA TYR A 4 -31.15 0.62 57.66
C TYR A 4 -31.86 -0.38 56.73
N ILE A 5 -32.45 -1.43 57.30
CA ILE A 5 -33.19 -2.46 56.55
C ILE A 5 -34.56 -1.93 56.07
N GLN A 6 -35.19 -1.02 56.82
CA GLN A 6 -36.42 -0.34 56.40
C GLN A 6 -36.20 0.67 55.26
N TYR A 7 -34.99 1.19 55.08
CA TYR A 7 -34.66 2.05 53.94
C TYR A 7 -34.54 1.25 52.65
N LEU A 8 -34.15 -0.03 52.71
CA LEU A 8 -34.02 -0.92 51.54
C LEU A 8 -35.36 -1.54 51.06
N THR A 9 -36.45 -1.36 51.82
CA THR A 9 -37.78 -1.93 51.52
C THR A 9 -38.82 -0.87 51.09
N LYS A 10 -38.44 0.40 51.02
CA LYS A 10 -39.30 1.48 50.47
C LYS A 10 -39.11 1.59 48.96
N SER A 11 -40.20 1.63 48.19
CA SER A 11 -40.15 1.73 46.72
C SER A 11 -39.33 2.92 46.22
N GLU A 12 -39.31 4.05 46.95
CA GLU A 12 -38.52 5.24 46.61
C GLU A 12 -36.99 4.99 46.61
N SER A 13 -36.47 4.13 47.49
CA SER A 13 -35.03 3.85 47.53
C SER A 13 -34.59 2.86 46.45
N GLN A 14 -35.49 1.98 46.02
CA GLN A 14 -35.28 1.10 44.87
C GLN A 14 -35.18 1.91 43.58
N THR A 15 -36.05 2.92 43.39
CA THR A 15 -35.97 3.81 42.22
C THR A 15 -34.65 4.58 42.19
N PHE A 16 -34.20 5.09 43.34
CA PHE A 16 -32.92 5.80 43.44
C PHE A 16 -31.71 4.89 43.18
N ALA A 17 -31.74 3.65 43.68
CA ALA A 17 -30.68 2.66 43.42
C ALA A 17 -30.60 2.27 41.94
N VAL A 18 -31.74 2.10 41.27
CA VAL A 18 -31.81 1.81 39.83
C VAL A 18 -31.26 3.00 39.02
N TRP A 19 -31.58 4.24 39.40
CA TRP A 19 -31.02 5.43 38.74
C TRP A 19 -29.50 5.51 38.88
N ILE A 20 -28.98 5.27 40.09
CA ILE A 20 -27.53 5.23 40.33
C ILE A 20 -26.87 4.14 39.49
N GLN A 21 -27.40 2.92 39.50
CA GLN A 21 -26.88 1.83 38.67
C GLN A 21 -26.89 2.18 37.18
N THR A 22 -27.97 2.79 36.69
CA THR A 22 -28.09 3.20 35.28
C THR A 22 -27.04 4.25 34.91
N VAL A 23 -26.78 5.22 35.80
CA VAL A 23 -25.73 6.23 35.59
C VAL A 23 -24.34 5.59 35.58
N PHE A 24 -24.04 4.69 36.52
CA PHE A 24 -22.77 3.97 36.54
C PHE A 24 -22.58 3.10 35.29
N LEU A 25 -23.63 2.46 34.80
CA LEU A 25 -23.59 1.65 33.59
C LEU A 25 -23.33 2.53 32.36
N ALA A 26 -24.01 3.69 32.26
CA ALA A 26 -23.78 4.65 31.18
C ALA A 26 -22.35 5.22 31.20
N VAL A 27 -21.82 5.58 32.37
CA VAL A 27 -20.42 6.01 32.53
C VAL A 27 -19.46 4.90 32.13
N GLY A 28 -19.72 3.65 32.52
CA GLY A 28 -18.92 2.50 32.14
C GLY A 28 -18.90 2.25 30.63
N VAL A 29 -20.03 2.40 29.95
CA VAL A 29 -20.12 2.30 28.48
C VAL A 29 -19.32 3.42 27.81
N ILE A 30 -19.45 4.67 28.26
CA ILE A 30 -18.69 5.80 27.71
C ILE A 30 -17.18 5.58 27.90
N TYR A 31 -16.76 5.13 29.08
CA TYR A 31 -15.36 4.85 29.38
C TYR A 31 -14.82 3.68 28.53
N GLY A 32 -15.62 2.64 28.33
CA GLY A 32 -15.27 1.51 27.45
C GLY A 32 -15.13 1.92 25.98
N ILE A 33 -16.01 2.80 25.48
CA ILE A 33 -15.91 3.38 24.13
C ILE A 33 -14.63 4.21 24.00
N GLN A 34 -14.30 5.03 25.01
CA GLN A 34 -13.05 5.80 25.01
C GLN A 34 -11.81 4.90 25.02
N GLN A 35 -11.80 3.82 25.81
CA GLN A 35 -10.70 2.86 25.81
C GLN A 35 -10.53 2.17 24.46
N LEU A 36 -11.63 1.79 23.80
CA LEU A 36 -11.61 1.22 22.45
C LEU A 36 -11.02 2.21 21.44
N SER A 37 -11.37 3.50 21.52
CA SER A 37 -10.75 4.51 20.66
C SER A 37 -9.26 4.68 20.91
N TYR A 38 -8.81 4.68 22.18
CA TYR A 38 -7.38 4.77 22.49
C TYR A 38 -6.58 3.55 21.99
N MET A 39 -7.12 2.33 22.12
CA MET A 39 -6.49 1.13 21.58
C MET A 39 -6.43 1.16 20.04
N SER A 40 -7.48 1.68 19.39
CA SER A 40 -7.50 1.89 17.94
C SER A 40 -6.43 2.89 17.48
N ASP A 41 -6.28 4.00 18.19
CA ASP A 41 -5.29 5.03 17.85
C ASP A 41 -3.86 4.53 18.07
N GLU A 42 -3.58 3.83 19.17
CA GLU A 42 -2.26 3.25 19.46
C GLU A 42 -1.87 2.16 18.44
N GLN A 43 -2.84 1.35 18.00
CA GLN A 43 -2.64 0.36 16.95
C GLN A 43 -2.36 1.02 15.59
N SER A 44 -3.11 2.08 15.24
CA SER A 44 -2.85 2.85 14.02
C SER A 44 -1.45 3.50 14.00
N SER A 45 -0.97 3.97 15.17
CA SER A 45 0.35 4.59 15.29
C SER A 45 1.48 3.56 15.11
N ARG A 46 1.32 2.34 15.63
CA ARG A 46 2.30 1.26 15.44
C ARG A 46 2.32 0.74 14.00
N GLU A 47 1.17 0.68 13.35
CA GLU A 47 1.06 0.35 11.92
C GLU A 47 1.72 1.43 11.06
N ALA A 48 1.53 2.72 11.41
CA ALA A 48 2.19 3.84 10.75
C ALA A 48 3.72 3.83 10.92
N GLU A 49 4.25 3.48 12.09
CA GLU A 49 5.70 3.36 12.32
C GLU A 49 6.33 2.23 11.50
N LYS A 50 5.71 1.05 11.49
CA LYS A 50 6.17 -0.07 10.64
C LYS A 50 6.10 0.28 9.16
N TYR A 51 5.05 1.00 8.75
CA TYR A 51 4.92 1.50 7.38
C TYR A 51 6.04 2.49 7.03
N LEU A 52 6.38 3.41 7.92
CA LEU A 52 7.47 4.38 7.72
C LEU A 52 8.84 3.70 7.61
N GLU A 53 9.06 2.63 8.35
CA GLU A 53 10.29 1.85 8.30
C GLU A 53 10.40 1.10 6.96
N TYR A 54 9.32 0.44 6.53
CA TYR A 54 9.23 -0.23 5.23
C TYR A 54 9.40 0.76 4.06
N TYR A 55 8.81 1.96 4.18
CA TYR A 55 8.92 3.03 3.19
C TYR A 55 10.34 3.62 3.12
N ARG A 56 11.05 3.70 4.25
CA ARG A 56 12.46 4.14 4.29
C ARG A 56 13.39 3.15 3.58
N ASP A 57 13.18 1.85 3.82
CA ASP A 57 13.97 0.80 3.15
C ASP A 57 13.69 0.75 1.65
N TYR A 58 12.42 0.92 1.25
CA TYR A 58 12.02 1.11 -0.14
C TYR A 58 12.78 2.26 -0.82
N ARG A 59 12.79 3.45 -0.19
CA ARG A 59 13.42 4.65 -0.77
C ARG A 59 14.94 4.50 -0.93
N LYS A 60 15.57 3.69 -0.09
CA LYS A 60 17.03 3.50 -0.10
C LYS A 60 17.49 2.49 -1.15
N ASN A 61 16.76 1.39 -1.34
CA ASN A 61 17.21 0.27 -2.18
C ASN A 61 16.39 0.11 -3.46
N GLU A 62 15.06 0.09 -3.36
CA GLU A 62 14.19 -0.23 -4.50
C GLU A 62 14.07 0.94 -5.48
N GLN A 63 14.00 2.18 -4.99
CA GLN A 63 13.97 3.37 -5.86
C GLN A 63 15.19 3.43 -6.80
N ASN A 64 16.36 3.01 -6.32
CA ASN A 64 17.58 2.93 -7.12
C ASN A 64 17.48 1.84 -8.21
N LYS A 65 16.80 0.72 -7.93
CA LYS A 65 16.56 -0.32 -8.92
C LYS A 65 15.53 0.14 -9.96
N VAL A 66 14.42 0.75 -9.53
CA VAL A 66 13.42 1.35 -10.45
C VAL A 66 14.12 2.30 -11.42
N SER A 67 14.97 3.18 -10.90
CA SER A 67 15.72 4.15 -11.71
C SER A 67 16.68 3.47 -12.69
N GLN A 68 17.42 2.45 -12.26
CA GLN A 68 18.33 1.71 -13.15
C GLN A 68 17.60 0.95 -14.26
N VAL A 69 16.45 0.34 -13.94
CA VAL A 69 15.62 -0.37 -14.93
C VAL A 69 15.04 0.62 -15.95
N ALA A 70 14.48 1.74 -15.48
CA ALA A 70 13.93 2.78 -16.35
C ALA A 70 14.99 3.39 -17.28
N ILE A 71 16.17 3.72 -16.74
CA ILE A 71 17.30 4.24 -17.54
C ILE A 71 17.73 3.21 -18.59
N PHE A 72 17.83 1.93 -18.22
CA PHE A 72 18.18 0.88 -19.17
C PHE A 72 17.16 0.79 -20.31
N TYR A 73 15.85 0.87 -20.02
CA TYR A 73 14.81 0.88 -21.04
C TYR A 73 14.94 2.10 -21.98
N GLN A 74 15.27 3.28 -21.44
CA GLN A 74 15.52 4.48 -22.25
C GLN A 74 16.75 4.34 -23.14
N GLU A 75 17.83 3.75 -22.63
CA GLU A 75 19.03 3.45 -23.40
C GLU A 75 18.71 2.45 -24.51
N ALA A 76 17.99 1.38 -24.19
CA ALA A 76 17.58 0.36 -25.14
C ALA A 76 16.67 0.91 -26.23
N ALA A 77 15.80 1.88 -25.92
CA ALA A 77 14.96 2.57 -26.91
C ALA A 77 15.77 3.32 -27.99
N ARG A 78 17.05 3.63 -27.73
CA ARG A 78 17.97 4.30 -28.68
C ARG A 78 18.83 3.32 -29.47
N VAL A 79 18.72 2.02 -29.20
CA VAL A 79 19.53 0.98 -29.84
C VAL A 79 18.70 0.29 -30.92
N ASP A 80 19.06 0.48 -32.19
CA ASP A 80 18.36 -0.14 -33.32
C ASP A 80 18.62 -1.66 -33.43
N ASP A 81 19.80 -2.09 -33.02
CA ASP A 81 20.26 -3.49 -33.14
C ASP A 81 20.26 -4.19 -31.76
N PRO A 82 19.35 -5.14 -31.51
CA PRO A 82 19.22 -5.84 -30.23
C PRO A 82 20.49 -6.57 -29.78
N GLU A 83 21.37 -6.97 -30.71
CA GLU A 83 22.62 -7.68 -30.38
C GLU A 83 23.65 -6.77 -29.71
N LYS A 84 23.50 -5.45 -29.82
CA LYS A 84 24.39 -4.45 -29.20
C LYS A 84 24.03 -4.15 -27.74
N LEU A 85 22.95 -4.73 -27.21
CA LEU A 85 22.61 -4.60 -25.81
C LEU A 85 23.67 -5.33 -24.95
N ASP A 86 24.21 -4.65 -23.94
CA ASP A 86 25.17 -5.26 -23.02
C ASP A 86 24.52 -6.42 -22.26
N LYS A 87 24.96 -7.65 -22.55
CA LYS A 87 24.45 -8.88 -21.95
C LYS A 87 24.67 -8.96 -20.44
N ILE A 88 25.74 -8.35 -19.92
CA ILE A 88 26.02 -8.31 -18.48
C ILE A 88 25.04 -7.37 -17.79
N GLN A 89 24.85 -6.16 -18.34
CA GLN A 89 23.85 -5.22 -17.87
C GLN A 89 22.44 -5.80 -17.96
N LEU A 90 22.09 -6.45 -19.08
CA LEU A 90 20.79 -7.09 -19.28
C LEU A 90 20.47 -8.13 -18.21
N LYS A 91 21.44 -9.00 -17.85
CA LYS A 91 21.25 -10.00 -16.79
C LYS A 91 20.99 -9.34 -15.43
N LYS A 92 21.71 -8.27 -15.13
CA LYS A 92 21.53 -7.50 -13.88
C LYS A 92 20.15 -6.85 -13.83
N ILE A 93 19.74 -6.20 -14.92
CA ILE A 93 18.41 -5.59 -15.06
C ILE A 93 17.31 -6.63 -14.91
N TYR A 94 17.47 -7.82 -15.48
CA TYR A 94 16.50 -8.90 -15.33
C TYR A 94 16.34 -9.41 -13.89
N SER A 95 17.39 -9.33 -13.06
CA SER A 95 17.28 -9.58 -11.61
C SER A 95 16.45 -8.50 -10.95
N TYR A 96 16.79 -7.23 -11.22
CA TYR A 96 16.08 -6.08 -10.67
C TYR A 96 14.61 -6.04 -11.05
N GLU A 97 14.25 -6.36 -12.30
CA GLU A 97 12.85 -6.49 -12.72
C GLU A 97 12.09 -7.51 -11.87
N THR A 98 12.71 -8.65 -11.58
CA THR A 98 12.08 -9.74 -10.80
C THR A 98 11.85 -9.28 -9.37
N GLU A 99 12.88 -8.73 -8.74
CA GLU A 99 12.83 -8.21 -7.37
C GLU A 99 11.80 -7.07 -7.25
N LEU A 100 11.78 -6.14 -8.22
CA LEU A 100 10.82 -5.03 -8.24
C LEU A 100 9.39 -5.52 -8.41
N ILE A 101 9.14 -6.50 -9.28
CA ILE A 101 7.80 -7.06 -9.47
C ILE A 101 7.30 -7.72 -8.18
N GLU A 102 8.16 -8.52 -7.53
CA GLU A 102 7.82 -9.16 -6.25
C GLU A 102 7.52 -8.11 -5.20
N PHE A 103 8.38 -7.12 -5.05
CA PHE A 103 8.19 -6.01 -4.13
C PHE A 103 6.89 -5.23 -4.39
N LEU A 104 6.64 -4.78 -5.63
CA LEU A 104 5.43 -4.03 -5.96
C LEU A 104 4.16 -4.86 -5.75
N THR A 105 4.24 -6.19 -5.96
CA THR A 105 3.15 -7.11 -5.68
C THR A 105 2.89 -7.22 -4.18
N ASP A 106 3.95 -7.35 -3.36
CA ASP A 106 3.83 -7.43 -1.90
C ASP A 106 3.24 -6.14 -1.32
N VAL A 107 3.66 -4.98 -1.83
CA VAL A 107 3.11 -3.67 -1.42
C VAL A 107 1.65 -3.53 -1.84
N SER A 108 1.31 -3.92 -3.07
CA SER A 108 -0.09 -3.96 -3.57
C SER A 108 -0.97 -4.84 -2.67
N ILE A 109 -0.49 -6.03 -2.31
CA ILE A 109 -1.18 -6.97 -1.41
C ILE A 109 -1.33 -6.34 -0.02
N CYS A 110 -0.26 -5.76 0.53
CA CYS A 110 -0.26 -5.13 1.84
C CYS A 110 -1.30 -3.99 1.92
N ASN A 111 -1.36 -3.13 0.90
CA ASN A 111 -2.37 -2.07 0.82
C ASN A 111 -3.79 -2.65 0.73
N ARG A 112 -4.01 -3.64 -0.14
CA ARG A 112 -5.32 -4.27 -0.34
C ARG A 112 -5.89 -4.90 0.94
N PHE A 113 -5.03 -5.44 1.81
CA PHE A 113 -5.43 -6.00 3.11
C PHE A 113 -5.49 -4.96 4.24
N GLY A 114 -5.27 -3.67 3.95
CA GLY A 114 -5.26 -2.60 4.94
C GLY A 114 -4.07 -2.64 5.90
N LEU A 115 -3.01 -3.37 5.55
CA LEU A 115 -1.79 -3.50 6.35
C LEU A 115 -0.77 -2.37 6.08
N CYS A 116 -0.93 -1.68 4.95
CA CYS A 116 -0.10 -0.56 4.52
C CYS A 116 -0.97 0.69 4.26
N SER A 117 -0.40 1.87 4.48
CA SER A 117 -1.03 3.17 4.19
C SER A 117 -1.54 3.27 2.74
N ASP A 118 -2.58 4.10 2.52
CA ASP A 118 -3.12 4.41 1.18
C ASP A 118 -2.07 5.01 0.23
N SER A 119 -1.04 5.67 0.77
CA SER A 119 0.11 6.15 -0.01
C SER A 119 0.93 5.03 -0.66
N ALA A 120 0.77 3.78 -0.21
CA ALA A 120 1.38 2.60 -0.84
C ALA A 120 0.81 2.33 -2.24
N ALA A 121 -0.51 2.45 -2.42
CA ALA A 121 -1.15 2.29 -3.73
C ALA A 121 -0.65 3.34 -4.73
N GLN A 122 -0.50 4.59 -4.27
CA GLN A 122 0.01 5.67 -5.11
C GLN A 122 1.47 5.44 -5.53
N LEU A 123 2.31 4.92 -4.64
CA LEU A 123 3.70 4.55 -4.94
C LEU A 123 3.77 3.42 -5.97
N VAL A 124 3.00 2.34 -5.76
CA VAL A 124 2.93 1.24 -6.73
C VAL A 124 2.46 1.76 -8.08
N CYS A 125 1.45 2.63 -8.09
CA CYS A 125 0.96 3.26 -9.31
C CYS A 125 2.05 4.07 -10.02
N SER A 126 2.73 5.01 -9.33
CA SER A 126 3.73 5.89 -9.96
C SER A 126 4.91 5.12 -10.54
N ASP A 127 5.44 4.16 -9.79
CA ASP A 127 6.59 3.37 -10.24
C ASP A 127 6.22 2.46 -11.40
N THR A 128 5.03 1.84 -11.33
CA THR A 128 4.56 0.97 -12.40
C THR A 128 4.29 1.75 -13.67
N VAL A 129 3.69 2.96 -13.58
CA VAL A 129 3.50 3.84 -14.75
C VAL A 129 4.84 4.14 -15.40
N TRP A 130 5.83 4.56 -14.59
CA TRP A 130 7.14 4.94 -15.11
C TRP A 130 7.85 3.75 -15.77
N LEU A 131 7.88 2.58 -15.13
CA LEU A 131 8.49 1.38 -15.69
C LEU A 131 7.78 0.92 -16.96
N HIS A 132 6.44 0.92 -16.96
CA HIS A 132 5.65 0.45 -18.09
C HIS A 132 5.80 1.36 -19.32
N GLN A 133 5.82 2.69 -19.13
CA GLN A 133 6.10 3.66 -20.19
C GLN A 133 7.47 3.44 -20.83
N ASN A 134 8.51 3.31 -20.00
CA ASN A 134 9.85 3.14 -20.54
C ASN A 134 9.99 1.77 -21.24
N LEU A 135 9.39 0.70 -20.69
CA LEU A 135 9.38 -0.62 -21.34
C LEU A 135 8.69 -0.59 -22.71
N SER A 136 7.53 0.07 -22.81
CA SER A 136 6.77 0.13 -24.05
C SER A 136 7.46 0.95 -25.14
N ASN A 137 8.38 1.84 -24.78
CA ASN A 137 9.24 2.56 -25.73
C ASN A 137 10.52 1.78 -26.09
N ALA A 138 10.86 0.71 -25.38
CA ALA A 138 12.10 -0.04 -25.56
C ALA A 138 11.97 -1.20 -26.56
N GLU A 139 11.68 -0.88 -27.83
CA GLU A 139 11.43 -1.89 -28.88
C GLU A 139 12.56 -2.92 -29.04
N SER A 140 13.82 -2.52 -28.83
CA SER A 140 14.98 -3.41 -28.95
C SER A 140 14.94 -4.56 -27.93
N ILE A 141 14.38 -4.32 -26.73
CA ILE A 141 14.19 -5.35 -25.70
C ILE A 141 13.08 -6.31 -26.12
N GLU A 142 11.99 -5.81 -26.71
CA GLU A 142 10.95 -6.67 -27.27
C GLU A 142 11.50 -7.56 -28.39
N LYS A 143 12.31 -7.01 -29.29
CA LYS A 143 12.97 -7.77 -30.36
C LYS A 143 13.95 -8.81 -29.80
N PHE A 144 14.68 -8.48 -28.74
CA PHE A 144 15.62 -9.40 -28.09
C PHE A 144 14.92 -10.57 -27.36
N ASN A 145 13.86 -10.28 -26.59
CA ASN A 145 13.13 -11.29 -25.83
C ASN A 145 11.61 -10.99 -25.74
N PRO A 146 10.85 -11.28 -26.81
CA PRO A 146 9.46 -10.85 -26.92
C PRO A 146 8.55 -11.50 -25.87
N GLN A 147 8.81 -12.77 -25.50
CA GLN A 147 8.00 -13.47 -24.52
C GLN A 147 8.14 -12.90 -23.12
N ARG A 148 9.37 -12.56 -22.71
CA ARG A 148 9.63 -11.93 -21.41
C ARG A 148 9.00 -10.54 -21.36
N THR A 149 9.23 -9.73 -22.39
CA THR A 149 8.70 -8.36 -22.48
C THR A 149 7.17 -8.34 -22.40
N LYS A 150 6.48 -9.21 -23.14
CA LYS A 150 5.02 -9.34 -23.06
C LYS A 150 4.53 -9.76 -21.68
N ARG A 151 5.21 -10.72 -21.03
CA ARG A 151 4.87 -11.15 -19.67
C ARG A 151 5.05 -10.01 -18.67
N LEU A 152 6.13 -9.23 -18.80
CA LEU A 152 6.44 -8.12 -17.91
C LEU A 152 5.43 -6.99 -18.09
N ALA A 153 5.13 -6.61 -19.34
CA ALA A 153 4.10 -5.64 -19.67
C ALA A 153 2.73 -6.02 -19.08
N TRP A 154 2.34 -7.29 -19.20
CA TRP A 154 1.10 -7.79 -18.58
C TRP A 154 1.10 -7.66 -17.04
N ARG A 155 2.23 -7.93 -16.38
CA ARG A 155 2.34 -7.77 -14.93
C ARG A 155 2.23 -6.30 -14.51
N TYR A 156 2.84 -5.38 -15.27
CA TYR A 156 2.68 -3.95 -15.03
C TYR A 156 1.24 -3.49 -15.26
N GLU A 157 0.60 -3.87 -16.37
CA GLU A 157 -0.82 -3.56 -16.60
C GLU A 157 -1.72 -4.06 -15.46
N ARG A 158 -1.45 -5.26 -14.93
CA ARG A 158 -2.18 -5.76 -13.77
C ARG A 158 -2.00 -4.86 -12.54
N LEU A 159 -0.76 -4.51 -12.19
CA LEU A 159 -0.46 -3.63 -11.05
C LEU A 159 -1.09 -2.23 -11.21
N LEU A 160 -1.07 -1.67 -12.43
CA LEU A 160 -1.74 -0.40 -12.75
C LEU A 160 -3.24 -0.48 -12.48
N ASN A 161 -3.92 -1.52 -12.98
CA ASN A 161 -5.36 -1.66 -12.79
C ASN A 161 -5.75 -1.94 -11.34
N GLU A 162 -4.85 -2.52 -10.53
CA GLU A 162 -5.08 -2.78 -9.11
C GLU A 162 -4.85 -1.54 -8.23
N ASN A 163 -3.90 -0.66 -8.58
CA ASN A 163 -3.40 0.38 -7.68
C ASN A 163 -3.62 1.82 -8.17
N CYS A 164 -3.85 2.04 -9.46
CA CYS A 164 -4.10 3.38 -10.00
C CYS A 164 -5.60 3.69 -10.04
N SER A 165 -5.95 4.95 -9.74
CA SER A 165 -7.31 5.44 -10.00
C SER A 165 -7.64 5.37 -11.50
N LEU A 166 -8.93 5.23 -11.84
CA LEU A 166 -9.39 5.21 -13.23
C LEU A 166 -8.91 6.44 -14.02
N ILE A 167 -8.92 7.62 -13.39
CA ILE A 167 -8.44 8.88 -13.99
C ILE A 167 -6.95 8.77 -14.33
N HIS A 168 -6.13 8.23 -13.41
CA HIS A 168 -4.71 8.00 -13.66
C HIS A 168 -4.47 7.04 -14.83
N VAL A 169 -5.21 5.93 -14.89
CA VAL A 169 -5.08 4.96 -15.99
C VAL A 169 -5.48 5.57 -17.34
N ILE A 170 -6.57 6.35 -17.38
CA ILE A 170 -7.02 6.99 -18.61
C ILE A 170 -6.02 8.04 -19.08
N ALA A 171 -5.55 8.95 -18.21
CA ALA A 171 -4.59 9.96 -18.62
C ALA A 171 -3.21 9.37 -18.96
N TYR A 172 -2.77 8.32 -18.26
CA TYR A 172 -1.61 7.52 -18.67
C TYR A 172 -1.77 6.96 -20.10
N ARG A 173 -2.91 6.32 -20.42
CA ARG A 173 -3.17 5.76 -21.75
C ARG A 173 -3.32 6.80 -22.85
N MET A 174 -3.72 8.02 -22.50
CA MET A 174 -3.81 9.16 -23.42
C MET A 174 -2.46 9.88 -23.60
N GLY A 175 -1.39 9.43 -22.94
CA GLY A 175 -0.08 10.09 -23.01
C GLY A 175 -0.05 11.46 -22.34
N MET A 176 -0.97 11.71 -21.40
CA MET A 176 -1.02 12.96 -20.63
C MET A 176 -0.15 12.82 -19.39
N ASN A 177 0.72 13.81 -19.13
CA ASN A 177 1.44 13.90 -17.87
C ASN A 177 0.43 14.32 -16.77
N ILE A 178 0.34 13.52 -15.71
CA ILE A 178 -0.44 13.80 -14.48
C ILE A 178 0.54 14.12 -13.36
#